data_AF-A0A2E9XJW1-F1
#
_entry.id   AF-A0A2E9XJW1-F1
#
_cell.length_a   1.000
_cell.length_b   1.000
_cell.length_c   1.000
_cell.angle_alpha   90.00
_cell.angle_beta   90.00
_cell.angle_gamma   90.00
#
_symmetry.space_group_name_H-M   'P 1'
#
loop_
_entity.id
_entity.type
_entity.pdbx_description
1 polymer ?
#
loop_
_entity_poly.entity_id
_entity_poly.type
_entity_poly.pdbx_seq_one_letter_code
_entity_poly.pdbx_strand_id
1 'polypeptide(L)'
;MRQIFAKSMTTFFRFIADTFFAKRYGHRAVVLETVAGVPGMVAGMLLHFTSLRKMKTGYGATIRELLAEAENERMHLMFFIEIAQPNFFERMLVVVAQVSFGIFYLILYLIDYKTAHKMIAYFEEEAVQSYTEYLALVESGATENVAAPKLAIDYYEMKPEARLADLIHYVRADEQHHSEVNHRFAEGRDF
;
A
#
# COMPACT_ATOMS: atom_id res chain seq x y z
N MET A 1 -8.10 9.87 21.02
CA MET A 1 -6.63 10.05 20.94
C MET A 1 -6.02 9.29 19.76
N ARG A 2 -6.14 7.96 19.66
CA ARG A 2 -5.57 7.16 18.54
C ARG A 2 -5.94 7.67 17.15
N GLN A 3 -7.23 7.99 16.93
CA GLN A 3 -7.72 8.51 15.65
C GLN A 3 -6.98 9.78 15.21
N ILE A 4 -6.88 10.76 16.11
CA ILE A 4 -6.25 12.05 15.83
C ILE A 4 -4.76 11.84 15.55
N PHE A 5 -4.11 10.97 16.32
CA PHE A 5 -2.70 10.66 16.15
C PHE A 5 -2.43 9.96 14.80
N ALA A 6 -3.17 8.91 14.47
CA ALA A 6 -3.07 8.20 13.19
C ALA A 6 -3.32 9.13 11.98
N LYS A 7 -4.34 9.98 12.05
CA LYS A 7 -4.57 11.00 11.00
C LYS A 7 -3.42 11.99 10.89
N SER A 8 -2.88 12.48 12.01
CA SER A 8 -1.75 13.43 11.97
C SER A 8 -0.50 12.83 11.32
N MET A 9 -0.21 11.55 11.59
CA MET A 9 0.89 10.83 10.94
C MET A 9 0.65 10.69 9.44
N THR A 10 -0.56 10.30 9.05
CA THR A 10 -0.97 10.18 7.64
C THR A 10 -0.81 11.49 6.90
N THR A 11 -1.34 12.57 7.44
CA THR A 11 -1.21 13.90 6.84
C THR A 11 0.27 14.33 6.74
N PHE A 12 1.08 14.02 7.74
CA PHE A 12 2.52 14.33 7.73
C PHE A 12 3.26 13.58 6.62
N PHE A 13 3.09 12.25 6.52
CA PHE A 13 3.75 11.45 5.49
C PHE A 13 3.25 11.80 4.08
N ARG A 14 1.94 12.06 3.93
CA ARG A 14 1.37 12.57 2.68
C ARG A 14 2.03 13.87 2.25
N PHE A 15 2.18 14.83 3.17
CA PHE A 15 2.85 16.10 2.88
C PHE A 15 4.28 15.91 2.40
N ILE A 16 5.04 15.00 3.03
CA ILE A 16 6.39 14.66 2.60
C ILE A 16 6.36 14.08 1.17
N ALA A 17 5.53 13.06 0.92
CA ALA A 17 5.42 12.43 -0.40
C ALA A 17 5.03 13.44 -1.50
N ASP A 18 4.02 14.27 -1.26
CA ASP A 18 3.55 15.25 -2.25
C ASP A 18 4.61 16.32 -2.54
N THR A 19 5.46 16.66 -1.54
CA THR A 19 6.59 17.59 -1.72
C THR A 19 7.70 17.01 -2.61
N PHE A 20 7.99 15.71 -2.47
CA PHE A 20 9.07 15.07 -3.24
C PHE A 20 8.64 14.64 -4.66
N PHE A 21 7.36 14.37 -4.91
CA PHE A 21 6.88 13.73 -6.16
C PHE A 21 5.91 14.57 -7.01
N ALA A 22 5.86 15.89 -6.78
CA ALA A 22 4.89 16.79 -7.40
C ALA A 22 4.70 16.58 -8.93
N LYS A 23 3.44 16.33 -9.32
CA LYS A 23 2.90 16.23 -10.70
C LYS A 23 3.31 15.02 -11.57
N ARG A 24 3.97 13.99 -11.02
CA ARG A 24 4.26 12.76 -11.77
C ARG A 24 3.55 11.57 -11.15
N TYR A 25 2.26 11.38 -11.45
CA TYR A 25 1.42 10.32 -10.86
C TYR A 25 2.07 8.93 -10.91
N GLY A 26 2.61 8.51 -12.06
CA GLY A 26 3.29 7.22 -12.19
C GLY A 26 4.54 7.10 -11.31
N HIS A 27 5.33 8.16 -11.17
CA HIS A 27 6.51 8.15 -10.28
C HIS A 27 6.11 8.18 -8.79
N ARG A 28 5.03 8.90 -8.46
CA ARG A 28 4.47 8.96 -7.10
C ARG A 28 3.97 7.58 -6.66
N ALA A 29 3.20 6.91 -7.51
CA ALA A 29 2.75 5.54 -7.27
C ALA A 29 3.97 4.64 -7.01
N VAL A 30 4.93 4.58 -7.95
CA VAL A 30 6.15 3.74 -7.81
C VAL A 30 6.86 3.93 -6.47
N VAL A 31 7.02 5.14 -5.94
CA VAL A 31 7.67 5.29 -4.62
C VAL A 31 6.72 4.93 -3.48
N LEU A 32 5.45 5.33 -3.53
CA LEU A 32 4.49 5.02 -2.46
C LEU A 32 4.28 3.51 -2.31
N GLU A 33 4.13 2.77 -3.41
CA GLU A 33 3.97 1.31 -3.40
C GLU A 33 5.18 0.59 -2.76
N THR A 34 6.39 1.16 -2.89
CA THR A 34 7.58 0.58 -2.23
C THR A 34 7.55 0.68 -0.71
N VAL A 35 6.78 1.62 -0.17
CA VAL A 35 6.58 1.82 1.27
C VAL A 35 5.32 1.10 1.74
N ALA A 36 4.26 1.07 0.93
CA ALA A 36 2.98 0.41 1.22
C ALA A 36 3.13 -1.12 1.40
N GLY A 37 4.07 -1.76 0.69
CA GLY A 37 4.38 -3.18 0.91
C GLY A 37 5.11 -3.52 2.23
N VAL A 38 5.53 -2.53 3.04
CA VAL A 38 6.32 -2.77 4.26
C VAL A 38 5.45 -3.16 5.48
N PRO A 39 4.36 -2.44 5.82
CA PRO A 39 3.52 -2.73 6.99
C PRO A 39 3.04 -4.17 7.11
N GLY A 40 2.39 -4.71 6.06
CA GLY A 40 1.89 -6.09 6.05
C GLY A 40 2.99 -7.12 6.30
N MET A 41 4.19 -6.90 5.72
CA MET A 41 5.34 -7.76 5.92
C MET A 41 5.84 -7.73 7.37
N VAL A 42 5.98 -6.55 7.97
CA VAL A 42 6.42 -6.38 9.36
C VAL A 42 5.41 -6.98 10.33
N ALA A 43 4.13 -6.65 10.18
CA ALA A 43 3.05 -7.13 11.03
C ALA A 43 2.90 -8.67 10.92
N GLY A 44 2.88 -9.19 9.69
CA GLY A 44 2.80 -10.62 9.40
C GLY A 44 3.96 -11.40 10.01
N MET A 45 5.20 -10.90 9.88
CA MET A 45 6.39 -11.49 10.50
C MET A 45 6.29 -11.50 12.04
N LEU A 46 5.88 -10.39 12.66
CA LEU A 46 5.76 -10.31 14.12
C LEU A 46 4.70 -11.28 14.66
N LEU A 47 3.56 -11.39 13.99
CA LEU A 47 2.51 -12.36 14.35
C LEU A 47 2.96 -13.79 14.11
N HIS A 48 3.68 -14.05 13.01
CA HIS A 48 4.28 -15.35 12.73
C HIS A 48 5.20 -15.77 13.88
N PHE A 49 6.15 -14.93 14.29
CA PHE A 49 7.02 -15.26 15.41
C PHE A 49 6.27 -15.37 16.74
N THR A 50 5.20 -14.60 16.92
CA THR A 50 4.35 -14.70 18.12
C THR A 50 3.62 -16.04 18.19
N SER A 51 3.08 -16.51 17.06
CA SER A 51 2.46 -17.84 16.96
C SER A 51 3.44 -18.94 17.32
N LEU A 52 4.67 -18.89 16.75
CA LEU A 52 5.72 -19.87 17.02
C LEU A 52 6.13 -19.87 18.50
N ARG A 53 6.43 -18.70 19.09
CA ARG A 53 6.84 -18.61 20.49
C ARG A 53 5.75 -19.05 21.47
N LYS A 54 4.48 -18.82 21.12
CA LYS A 54 3.33 -19.21 21.96
C LYS A 54 2.87 -20.65 21.72
N MET A 55 3.36 -21.32 20.67
CA MET A 55 2.92 -22.67 20.27
C MET A 55 1.39 -22.76 20.10
N LYS A 56 0.76 -21.73 19.53
CA LYS A 56 -0.70 -21.61 19.40
C LYS A 56 -1.15 -21.60 17.95
N THR A 57 -2.24 -22.33 17.70
CA THR A 57 -3.05 -22.21 16.47
C THR A 57 -3.89 -20.92 16.52
N GLY A 58 -4.48 -20.53 15.39
CA GLY A 58 -5.39 -19.38 15.28
C GLY A 58 -4.82 -18.16 14.54
N TYR A 59 -3.50 -17.98 14.53
CA TYR A 59 -2.86 -16.83 13.85
C TYR A 59 -2.83 -16.92 12.31
N GLY A 60 -3.10 -18.11 11.75
CA GLY A 60 -2.83 -18.41 10.35
C GLY A 60 -3.63 -17.58 9.34
N ALA A 61 -4.88 -17.23 9.66
CA ALA A 61 -5.69 -16.38 8.78
C ALA A 61 -5.12 -14.96 8.71
N THR A 62 -4.89 -14.33 9.87
CA THR A 62 -4.33 -12.98 10.00
C THR A 62 -2.95 -12.86 9.38
N ILE A 63 -2.07 -13.85 9.59
CA ILE A 63 -0.73 -13.86 8.97
C ILE A 63 -0.84 -13.92 7.44
N ARG A 64 -1.71 -14.77 6.89
CA ARG A 64 -1.90 -14.87 5.44
C ARG A 64 -2.46 -13.57 4.86
N GLU A 65 -3.42 -12.95 5.53
CA GLU A 65 -3.99 -11.67 5.11
C GLU A 65 -2.90 -10.59 5.01
N LEU A 66 -2.10 -10.41 6.06
CA LEU A 66 -1.05 -9.38 6.09
C LEU A 66 0.09 -9.61 5.10
N LEU A 67 0.46 -10.87 4.88
CA LEU A 67 1.48 -11.22 3.89
C LEU A 67 0.93 -11.12 2.46
N ALA A 68 -0.36 -11.38 2.25
CA ALA A 68 -1.03 -11.16 0.97
C ALA A 68 -1.17 -9.68 0.65
N GLU A 69 -1.53 -8.83 1.62
CA GLU A 69 -1.51 -7.36 1.50
C GLU A 69 -0.13 -6.88 1.04
N ALA A 70 0.94 -7.26 1.76
CA ALA A 70 2.31 -6.88 1.37
C ALA A 70 2.72 -7.34 -0.03
N GLU A 71 2.22 -8.49 -0.47
CA GLU A 71 2.48 -9.02 -1.81
C GLU A 71 1.66 -8.31 -2.89
N ASN A 72 0.42 -7.95 -2.58
CA ASN A 72 -0.48 -7.19 -3.44
C ASN A 72 0.06 -5.77 -3.71
N GLU A 73 0.48 -5.06 -2.66
CA GLU A 73 1.16 -3.75 -2.75
C GLU A 73 2.45 -3.83 -3.60
N ARG A 74 3.23 -4.91 -3.43
CA ARG A 74 4.40 -5.17 -4.29
C ARG A 74 3.97 -5.36 -5.75
N MET A 75 2.83 -5.99 -6.02
CA MET A 75 2.34 -6.17 -7.39
C MET A 75 1.89 -4.85 -8.01
N HIS A 76 1.26 -3.95 -7.25
CA HIS A 76 0.95 -2.58 -7.71
C HIS A 76 2.21 -1.88 -8.21
N LEU A 77 3.30 -1.91 -7.42
CA LEU A 77 4.62 -1.40 -7.86
C LEU A 77 5.06 -2.00 -9.19
N MET A 78 4.93 -3.32 -9.36
CA MET A 78 5.40 -4.02 -10.56
C MET A 78 4.56 -3.69 -11.79
N PHE A 79 3.27 -3.38 -11.64
CA PHE A 79 2.46 -2.89 -12.77
C PHE A 79 2.97 -1.52 -13.25
N PHE A 80 3.29 -0.62 -12.31
CA PHE A 80 3.71 0.73 -12.65
C PHE A 80 5.18 0.85 -13.06
N ILE A 81 6.05 -0.09 -12.66
CA ILE A 81 7.46 -0.02 -13.06
C ILE A 81 7.63 -0.21 -14.58
N GLU A 82 6.77 -1.01 -15.23
CA GLU A 82 6.75 -1.15 -16.69
C GLU A 82 6.39 0.17 -17.40
N ILE A 83 5.66 1.05 -16.71
CA ILE A 83 5.19 2.34 -17.22
C ILE A 83 6.18 3.47 -16.88
N ALA A 84 6.75 3.45 -15.67
CA ALA A 84 7.61 4.50 -15.13
C ALA A 84 8.84 3.91 -14.42
N GLN A 85 9.96 3.84 -15.14
CA GLN A 85 11.22 3.31 -14.62
C GLN A 85 11.89 4.32 -13.67
N PRO A 86 12.21 3.93 -12.41
CA PRO A 86 12.87 4.81 -11.47
C PRO A 86 14.35 5.00 -11.82
N ASN A 87 14.84 6.23 -11.70
CA ASN A 87 16.25 6.55 -11.85
C ASN A 87 17.06 6.20 -10.58
N PHE A 88 18.38 6.34 -10.64
CA PHE A 88 19.26 6.01 -9.50
C PHE A 88 18.91 6.78 -8.22
N PHE A 89 18.57 8.07 -8.31
CA PHE A 89 18.21 8.88 -7.15
C PHE A 89 16.90 8.40 -6.52
N GLU A 90 15.88 8.11 -7.33
CA GLU A 90 14.60 7.57 -6.86
C GLU A 90 14.80 6.21 -6.16
N ARG A 91 15.68 5.35 -6.68
CA ARG A 91 16.00 4.06 -6.04
C ARG A 91 16.72 4.23 -4.69
N MET A 92 17.62 5.21 -4.55
CA MET A 92 18.25 5.51 -3.26
C MET A 92 17.24 6.07 -2.26
N LEU A 93 16.32 6.91 -2.73
CA LEU A 93 15.23 7.45 -1.91
C LEU A 93 14.32 6.34 -1.39
N VAL A 94 13.97 5.35 -2.23
CA VAL A 94 13.22 4.16 -1.83
C VAL A 94 13.92 3.41 -0.70
N VAL A 95 15.22 3.15 -0.80
CA VAL A 95 15.98 2.45 0.26
C VAL A 95 15.91 3.21 1.59
N VAL A 96 16.13 4.51 1.57
CA VAL A 96 16.06 5.36 2.77
C VAL A 96 14.64 5.37 3.35
N ALA A 97 13.62 5.49 2.50
CA ALA A 97 12.22 5.48 2.90
C ALA A 97 11.84 4.14 3.54
N GLN A 98 12.18 3.01 2.91
CA GLN A 98 11.89 1.67 3.43
C GLN A 98 12.56 1.42 4.79
N VAL A 99 13.84 1.77 4.94
CA VAL A 99 14.55 1.56 6.21
C VAL A 99 13.96 2.44 7.32
N SER A 100 13.79 3.74 7.05
CA SER A 100 13.29 4.68 8.06
C SER A 100 11.84 4.41 8.44
N PHE A 101 10.95 4.21 7.46
CA PHE A 101 9.55 3.90 7.70
C PHE A 101 9.37 2.51 8.30
N GLY A 102 10.14 1.50 7.85
CA GLY A 102 10.10 0.16 8.41
C GLY A 102 10.49 0.12 9.89
N ILE A 103 11.55 0.83 10.30
CA ILE A 103 11.94 0.96 11.71
C ILE A 103 10.84 1.69 12.50
N PHE A 104 10.33 2.80 11.96
CA PHE A 104 9.25 3.57 12.59
C PHE A 104 7.99 2.70 12.80
N TYR A 105 7.53 2.02 11.76
CA TYR A 105 6.35 1.16 11.81
C TYR A 105 6.54 0.00 12.76
N LEU A 106 7.72 -0.66 12.75
CA LEU A 106 8.06 -1.71 13.69
C LEU A 106 7.92 -1.24 15.15
N ILE A 107 8.51 -0.09 15.49
CA ILE A 107 8.44 0.47 16.84
C ILE A 107 6.98 0.80 17.20
N LEU A 108 6.25 1.46 16.30
CA LEU A 108 4.84 1.80 16.52
C LEU A 108 4.00 0.55 16.74
N TYR A 109 4.19 -0.50 15.94
CA TYR A 109 3.47 -1.76 16.04
C TYR A 109 3.72 -2.47 17.37
N LEU A 110 4.98 -2.49 17.83
CA LEU A 110 5.35 -3.10 19.12
C LEU A 110 4.77 -2.33 20.32
N ILE A 111 4.63 -1.01 20.22
CA ILE A 111 4.06 -0.17 21.28
C ILE A 111 2.53 -0.22 21.27
N ASP A 112 1.92 -0.03 20.10
CA ASP A 112 0.47 0.01 19.92
C ASP A 112 0.07 -0.42 18.49
N TYR A 113 -0.04 -1.73 18.28
CA TYR A 113 -0.44 -2.33 17.02
C TYR A 113 -1.77 -1.78 16.49
N LYS A 114 -2.71 -1.40 17.36
CA LYS A 114 -4.00 -0.83 16.95
C LYS A 114 -3.81 0.53 16.28
N THR A 115 -2.92 1.34 16.83
CA THR A 115 -2.56 2.64 16.23
C THR A 115 -1.77 2.44 14.93
N ALA A 116 -0.90 1.44 14.86
CA ALA A 116 -0.18 1.08 13.62
C ALA A 116 -1.15 0.71 12.49
N HIS A 117 -2.07 -0.24 12.70
CA HIS A 117 -3.09 -0.59 11.70
C HIS A 117 -4.01 0.58 11.36
N LYS A 118 -4.39 1.41 12.35
CA LYS A 118 -5.26 2.56 12.07
C LYS A 118 -4.59 3.61 11.18
N MET A 119 -3.27 3.76 11.32
CA MET A 119 -2.49 4.63 10.44
C MET A 119 -2.49 4.09 9.00
N ILE A 120 -2.26 2.79 8.82
CA ILE A 120 -2.27 2.16 7.49
C ILE A 120 -3.67 2.27 6.86
N ALA A 121 -4.73 2.02 7.61
CA ALA A 121 -6.09 2.18 7.10
C ALA A 121 -6.36 3.59 6.55
N TYR A 122 -5.75 4.63 7.15
CA TYR A 122 -5.80 5.99 6.63
C TYR A 122 -4.88 6.24 5.45
N PHE A 123 -3.76 5.54 5.33
CA PHE A 123 -2.94 5.58 4.11
C PHE A 123 -3.73 5.02 2.93
N GLU A 124 -4.45 3.92 3.14
CA GLU A 124 -5.22 3.30 2.06
C GLU A 124 -6.45 4.14 1.68
N GLU A 125 -7.08 4.85 2.63
CA GLU A 125 -8.13 5.84 2.29
C GLU A 125 -7.58 6.94 1.36
N GLU A 126 -6.35 7.38 1.59
CA GLU A 126 -5.65 8.36 0.75
C GLU A 126 -5.23 7.76 -0.60
N ALA A 127 -4.89 6.48 -0.65
CA ALA A 127 -4.63 5.74 -1.89
C ALA A 127 -5.90 5.61 -2.73
N VAL A 128 -7.03 5.21 -2.14
CA VAL A 128 -8.34 5.15 -2.80
C VAL A 128 -8.71 6.51 -3.41
N GLN A 129 -8.51 7.60 -2.67
CA GLN A 129 -8.72 8.94 -3.21
C GLN A 129 -7.77 9.24 -4.38
N SER A 130 -6.48 8.95 -4.23
CA SER A 130 -5.46 9.18 -5.26
C SER A 130 -5.79 8.44 -6.57
N TYR A 131 -6.21 7.17 -6.48
CA TYR A 131 -6.60 6.37 -7.64
C TYR A 131 -7.94 6.83 -8.25
N THR A 132 -8.86 7.35 -7.44
CA THR A 132 -10.10 7.96 -7.96
C THR A 132 -9.80 9.22 -8.76
N GLU A 133 -8.91 10.08 -8.28
CA GLU A 133 -8.45 11.26 -9.02
C GLU A 133 -7.70 10.85 -10.30
N TYR A 134 -6.87 9.81 -10.23
CA TYR A 134 -6.14 9.32 -11.39
C TYR A 134 -7.07 8.76 -12.48
N LEU A 135 -8.07 7.97 -12.09
CA LEU A 135 -9.08 7.46 -13.01
C LEU A 135 -9.80 8.62 -13.74
N ALA A 136 -10.21 9.66 -13.01
CA ALA A 136 -10.88 10.81 -13.61
C ALA A 136 -9.98 11.55 -14.64
N LEU A 137 -8.67 11.61 -14.41
CA LEU A 137 -7.72 12.16 -15.39
C LEU A 137 -7.62 11.29 -16.65
N VAL A 138 -7.67 9.97 -16.51
CA VAL A 138 -7.65 9.04 -17.65
C VAL A 138 -8.96 9.11 -18.44
N GLU A 139 -10.11 9.11 -17.77
CA GLU A 139 -11.44 9.17 -18.40
C GLU A 139 -11.71 10.51 -19.10
N SER A 140 -11.19 11.61 -18.56
CA SER A 140 -11.28 12.93 -19.20
C SER A 140 -10.31 13.11 -20.38
N GLY A 141 -9.41 12.16 -20.61
CA GLY A 141 -8.36 12.25 -21.64
C GLY A 141 -7.19 13.16 -21.27
N ALA A 142 -7.13 13.68 -20.04
CA ALA A 142 -6.00 14.45 -19.54
C ALA A 142 -4.73 13.58 -19.35
N THR A 143 -4.91 12.28 -19.12
CA THR A 143 -3.84 11.27 -19.19
C THR A 143 -4.19 10.21 -20.23
N GLU A 144 -3.18 9.76 -20.98
CA GLU A 144 -3.36 8.71 -21.99
C GLU A 144 -3.77 7.39 -21.34
N ASN A 145 -4.90 6.84 -21.78
CA ASN A 145 -5.37 5.52 -21.34
C ASN A 145 -4.58 4.42 -22.07
N VAL A 146 -3.31 4.17 -21.71
CA VAL A 146 -2.45 3.17 -22.37
C VAL A 146 -2.95 1.74 -22.16
N ALA A 147 -2.41 0.77 -22.92
CA ALA A 147 -2.70 -0.65 -22.67
C ALA A 147 -2.21 -1.07 -21.27
N ALA A 148 -2.97 -1.94 -20.58
CA ALA A 148 -2.56 -2.44 -19.28
C ALA A 148 -1.29 -3.31 -19.43
N PRO A 149 -0.36 -3.25 -18.46
CA PRO A 149 0.81 -4.14 -18.42
C PRO A 149 0.39 -5.61 -18.45
N LYS A 150 1.16 -6.45 -19.16
CA LYS A 150 0.86 -7.89 -19.25
C LYS A 150 0.81 -8.54 -17.87
N LEU A 151 1.72 -8.14 -16.98
CA LEU A 151 1.74 -8.64 -15.61
C LEU A 151 0.44 -8.38 -14.86
N ALA A 152 -0.19 -7.22 -15.08
CA ALA A 152 -1.46 -6.88 -14.44
C ALA A 152 -2.63 -7.67 -15.04
N ILE A 153 -2.62 -7.86 -16.36
CA ILE A 153 -3.58 -8.71 -17.07
C ILE A 153 -3.53 -10.15 -16.53
N ASP A 154 -2.33 -10.71 -16.40
CA ASP A 154 -2.13 -12.07 -15.92
C ASP A 154 -2.49 -12.19 -14.41
N TYR A 155 -2.18 -11.18 -13.60
CA TYR A 155 -2.45 -11.19 -12.15
C TYR A 155 -3.94 -11.04 -11.80
N TYR A 156 -4.64 -10.10 -12.43
CA TYR A 156 -6.08 -9.86 -12.18
C TYR A 156 -7.00 -10.65 -13.12
N GLU A 157 -6.44 -11.49 -13.99
CA GLU A 157 -7.17 -12.22 -15.03
C GLU A 157 -8.02 -11.28 -15.92
N MET A 158 -7.45 -10.14 -16.29
CA MET A 158 -8.14 -9.13 -17.08
C MET A 158 -8.34 -9.57 -18.54
N LYS A 159 -9.19 -8.87 -19.27
CA LYS A 159 -9.29 -9.05 -20.73
C LYS A 159 -7.98 -8.63 -21.42
N PRO A 160 -7.53 -9.29 -22.50
CA PRO A 160 -6.32 -8.92 -23.22
C PRO A 160 -6.28 -7.48 -23.74
N GLU A 161 -7.45 -6.89 -24.03
CA GLU A 161 -7.62 -5.51 -24.47
C GLU A 161 -7.74 -4.48 -23.34
N ALA A 162 -7.59 -4.91 -22.08
CA ALA A 162 -7.68 -4.04 -20.91
C ALA A 162 -6.68 -2.88 -20.97
N ARG A 163 -7.11 -1.74 -20.43
CA ARG A 163 -6.34 -0.49 -20.45
C ARG A 163 -6.07 0.02 -19.04
N LEU A 164 -5.32 1.10 -18.94
CA LEU A 164 -4.95 1.75 -17.69
C LEU A 164 -6.16 2.05 -16.79
N ALA A 165 -7.28 2.51 -17.36
CA ALA A 165 -8.51 2.75 -16.60
C ALA A 165 -9.03 1.47 -15.91
N ASP A 166 -9.02 0.33 -16.61
CA ASP A 166 -9.43 -0.96 -16.05
C ASP A 166 -8.49 -1.36 -14.90
N LEU A 167 -7.17 -1.21 -15.08
CA LEU A 167 -6.19 -1.49 -14.04
C LEU A 167 -6.42 -0.64 -12.78
N ILE A 168 -6.67 0.66 -12.94
CA ILE A 168 -6.93 1.57 -11.81
C ILE A 168 -8.16 1.12 -11.01
N HIS A 169 -9.18 0.56 -11.65
CA HIS A 169 -10.33 0.02 -10.93
C HIS A 169 -9.97 -1.16 -10.02
N TYR A 170 -9.13 -2.08 -10.49
CA TYR A 170 -8.67 -3.22 -9.69
C TYR A 170 -7.78 -2.77 -8.53
N VAL A 171 -6.76 -1.96 -8.82
CA VAL A 171 -5.84 -1.44 -7.79
C VAL A 171 -6.62 -0.69 -6.71
N ARG A 172 -7.51 0.24 -7.10
CA ARG A 172 -8.36 0.97 -6.13
C ARG A 172 -9.23 0.04 -5.27
N ALA A 173 -9.69 -1.09 -5.82
CA ALA A 173 -10.49 -2.05 -5.07
C ALA A 173 -9.64 -2.79 -4.03
N ASP A 174 -8.39 -3.12 -4.36
CA ASP A 174 -7.43 -3.69 -3.41
C ASP A 174 -7.17 -2.72 -2.25
N GLU A 175 -6.92 -1.44 -2.56
CA GLU A 175 -6.71 -0.38 -1.54
C GLU A 175 -7.90 -0.24 -0.59
N GLN A 176 -9.12 -0.28 -1.14
CA GLN A 176 -10.34 -0.23 -0.34
C GLN A 176 -10.42 -1.45 0.60
N HIS A 177 -10.08 -2.64 0.11
CA HIS A 177 -10.02 -3.86 0.92
C HIS A 177 -8.96 -3.75 2.03
N HIS A 178 -7.75 -3.30 1.71
CA HIS A 178 -6.67 -3.07 2.67
C HIS A 178 -7.07 -2.07 3.76
N SER A 179 -7.76 -0.99 3.39
CA SER A 179 -8.32 -0.02 4.33
C SER A 179 -9.27 -0.67 5.33
N GLU A 180 -10.24 -1.44 4.82
CA GLU A 180 -11.25 -2.11 5.63
C GLU A 180 -10.64 -3.16 6.56
N VAL A 181 -9.70 -3.96 6.05
CA VAL A 181 -8.96 -4.97 6.83
C VAL A 181 -8.18 -4.31 7.96
N ASN A 182 -7.40 -3.26 7.66
CA ASN A 182 -6.62 -2.55 8.66
C ASN A 182 -7.51 -1.83 9.69
N HIS A 183 -8.68 -1.32 9.30
CA HIS A 183 -9.67 -0.81 10.25
C HIS A 183 -10.16 -1.91 11.21
N ARG A 184 -10.44 -3.12 10.72
CA ARG A 184 -10.85 -4.25 11.58
C ARG A 184 -9.74 -4.64 12.56
N PHE A 185 -8.49 -4.75 12.09
CA PHE A 185 -7.34 -5.04 12.96
C PHE A 185 -7.11 -3.96 14.01
N ALA A 186 -7.29 -2.68 13.66
CA ALA A 186 -7.19 -1.56 14.59
C ALA A 186 -8.23 -1.61 15.72
N GLU A 187 -9.38 -2.20 15.48
CA GLU A 187 -10.41 -2.41 16.50
C GLU A 187 -10.12 -3.64 17.38
N GLY A 188 -9.18 -4.49 16.97
CA GLY A 188 -8.83 -5.74 17.63
C GLY A 188 -9.77 -6.89 17.23
N ARG A 189 -10.44 -6.78 16.09
CA ARG A 189 -11.11 -7.91 15.45
C ARG A 189 -10.03 -8.75 14.74
N ASP A 190 -10.28 -10.04 14.57
CA ASP A 190 -9.42 -10.96 13.82
C ASP A 190 -8.05 -11.31 14.48
N PHE A 191 -7.98 -11.25 15.83
CA PHE A 191 -6.88 -11.73 16.69
C PHE A 191 -7.33 -12.73 17.76
#